data_AF-A0A956B799-F1
#
_entry.id   AF-A0A956B799-F1
#
_cell.length_a   1.000
_cell.length_b   1.000
_cell.length_c   1.000
_cell.angle_alpha   90.00
_cell.angle_beta   90.00
_cell.angle_gamma   90.00
#
_symmetry.space_group_name_H-M   'P 1'
#
loop_
_entity.id
_entity.type
_entity.pdbx_description
1 polymer ?
#
loop_
_entity_poly.entity_id
_entity_poly.type
_entity_poly.pdbx_seq_one_letter_code
_entity_poly.pdbx_strand_id
1 'polypeptide(L)'
;MSATTTRRREALCGANLKDHGQNARIRMGIVALTVALGAAVAVMEADLARPWRVVLFVPFFFAAFGAWQGLYRTCPGLVMRGTRETQEGDEVRVADPEQTRAARRLATKVMLGSVATAACATALLVALP
;
A
#
# COMPACT_ATOMS: atom_id res chain seq x y z
N MET A 1 -30.33 7.88 -1.95
CA MET A 1 -29.01 7.20 -1.91
C MET A 1 -28.55 7.16 -0.45
N SER A 2 -28.39 5.96 0.08
CA SER A 2 -28.49 5.64 1.51
C SER A 2 -27.27 6.05 2.35
N ALA A 3 -27.53 6.78 3.45
CA ALA A 3 -26.57 7.07 4.52
C ALA A 3 -25.99 5.83 5.22
N THR A 4 -26.59 4.65 4.99
CA THR A 4 -26.21 3.37 5.62
C THR A 4 -24.92 2.78 5.06
N THR A 5 -24.56 3.07 3.80
CA THR A 5 -23.35 2.52 3.17
C THR A 5 -22.08 3.27 3.61
N THR A 6 -22.22 4.54 3.99
CA THR A 6 -21.11 5.41 4.43
C THR A 6 -20.54 4.97 5.80
N ARG A 7 -21.41 4.56 6.75
CA ARG A 7 -20.97 4.15 8.11
C ARG A 7 -20.05 2.91 8.15
N ARG A 8 -20.19 1.97 7.21
CA ARG A 8 -19.35 0.75 7.21
C ARG A 8 -17.89 1.02 6.82
N ARG A 9 -17.61 2.11 6.08
CA ARG A 9 -16.25 2.44 5.63
C ARG A 9 -15.41 3.16 6.68
N GLU A 10 -16.03 3.74 7.70
CA GLU A 10 -15.34 4.54 8.73
C GLU A 10 -14.77 3.72 9.90
N ALA A 11 -15.12 2.43 10.04
CA ALA A 11 -14.97 1.71 11.30
C ALA A 11 -13.75 0.76 11.38
N LEU A 12 -12.68 0.98 10.60
CA LEU A 12 -11.41 0.31 10.91
C LEU A 12 -10.79 1.02 12.11
N CYS A 13 -10.88 0.40 13.29
CA CYS A 13 -10.21 0.91 14.49
C CYS A 13 -8.71 1.08 14.21
N GLY A 14 -8.21 2.32 14.31
CA GLY A 14 -6.82 2.67 14.03
C GLY A 14 -6.50 3.06 12.57
N ALA A 15 -7.47 3.06 11.65
CA ALA A 15 -7.26 3.63 10.32
C ALA A 15 -6.90 5.13 10.43
N ASN A 16 -5.95 5.56 9.62
CA ASN A 16 -5.37 6.91 9.70
C ASN A 16 -5.42 7.69 8.39
N LEU A 17 -6.06 7.14 7.34
CA LEU A 17 -6.36 7.83 6.09
C LEU A 17 -7.86 8.12 5.97
N LYS A 18 -8.18 9.22 5.27
CA LYS A 18 -9.53 9.54 4.81
C LYS A 18 -9.68 9.25 3.33
N ASP A 19 -10.85 9.55 2.78
CA ASP A 19 -11.20 9.21 1.39
C ASP A 19 -10.20 9.80 0.39
N HIS A 20 -9.73 11.03 0.64
CA HIS A 20 -8.71 11.68 -0.18
C HIS A 20 -7.37 10.91 -0.16
N GLY A 21 -6.76 10.73 1.02
CA GLY A 21 -5.52 9.96 1.15
C GLY A 21 -5.66 8.51 0.69
N GLN A 22 -6.79 7.85 0.94
CA GLN A 22 -7.07 6.50 0.44
C GLN A 22 -6.98 6.46 -1.09
N ASN A 23 -7.72 7.35 -1.77
CA ASN A 23 -7.76 7.40 -3.23
C ASN A 23 -6.38 7.75 -3.80
N ALA A 24 -5.64 8.65 -3.15
CA ALA A 24 -4.27 8.99 -3.55
C ALA A 24 -3.33 7.78 -3.48
N ARG A 25 -3.41 6.95 -2.43
CA ARG A 25 -2.59 5.73 -2.31
C ARG A 25 -2.97 4.66 -3.32
N ILE A 26 -4.26 4.50 -3.63
CA ILE A 26 -4.71 3.59 -4.70
C ILE A 26 -4.16 4.05 -6.06
N ARG A 27 -4.27 5.35 -6.38
CA ARG A 27 -3.72 5.91 -7.63
C ARG A 27 -2.21 5.71 -7.73
N MET A 28 -1.48 5.98 -6.64
CA MET A 28 -0.04 5.72 -6.56
C MET A 28 0.26 4.24 -6.80
N GLY A 29 -0.50 3.33 -6.20
CA GLY A 29 -0.37 1.89 -6.42
C GLY A 29 -0.60 1.47 -7.88
N ILE A 30 -1.61 2.05 -8.54
CA ILE A 30 -1.90 1.80 -9.96
C ILE A 30 -0.74 2.29 -10.84
N VAL A 31 -0.26 3.52 -10.63
CA VAL A 31 0.86 4.09 -11.40
C VAL A 31 2.12 3.23 -11.22
N ALA A 32 2.44 2.86 -9.97
CA ALA A 32 3.59 2.01 -9.69
C ALA A 32 3.43 0.60 -10.30
N LEU A 33 2.21 0.05 -10.35
CA LEU A 33 1.94 -1.23 -11.01
C LEU A 33 2.18 -1.13 -12.52
N THR A 34 1.71 -0.07 -13.16
CA THR A 34 1.97 0.17 -14.59
C THR A 34 3.47 0.23 -14.88
N VAL A 35 4.23 0.95 -14.05
CA VAL A 35 5.70 1.01 -14.16
C VAL A 35 6.34 -0.36 -13.92
N ALA A 36 5.88 -1.11 -12.92
CA ALA A 36 6.40 -2.45 -12.60
C ALA A 36 6.20 -3.42 -13.78
N LEU A 37 5.01 -3.41 -14.39
CA LEU A 37 4.69 -4.25 -15.55
C LEU A 37 5.50 -3.85 -16.78
N GLY A 38 5.65 -2.55 -17.04
CA GLY A 38 6.50 -2.06 -18.14
C GLY A 38 7.97 -2.46 -17.95
N ALA A 39 8.50 -2.33 -16.74
CA ALA A 39 9.86 -2.77 -16.40
C ALA A 39 10.01 -4.29 -16.53
N ALA A 40 9.00 -5.08 -16.13
CA ALA A 40 9.01 -6.52 -16.28
C ALA A 40 9.12 -6.94 -17.75
N VAL A 41 8.31 -6.34 -18.64
CA VAL A 41 8.39 -6.58 -20.08
C VAL A 41 9.77 -6.18 -20.61
N ALA A 42 10.28 -5.00 -20.28
CA ALA A 42 11.59 -4.55 -20.73
C ALA A 42 12.73 -5.49 -20.32
N VAL A 43 12.69 -6.01 -19.09
CA VAL A 43 13.68 -6.97 -18.59
C VAL A 43 13.58 -8.33 -19.30
N MET A 44 12.37 -8.77 -19.65
CA MET A 44 12.17 -10.01 -20.40
C MET A 44 12.61 -9.88 -21.86
N GLU A 45 12.31 -8.76 -22.52
CA GLU A 45 12.69 -8.52 -23.93
C GLU A 45 14.20 -8.29 -24.11
N ALA A 46 14.87 -7.70 -23.13
CA ALA A 46 16.32 -7.50 -23.16
C ALA A 46 17.14 -8.75 -22.76
N ASP A 47 16.47 -9.90 -22.60
CA ASP A 47 17.08 -11.20 -22.26
C ASP A 47 18.05 -11.13 -21.07
N LEU A 48 17.71 -10.31 -20.06
CA LEU A 48 18.55 -10.21 -18.87
C LEU A 48 18.53 -11.53 -18.10
N ALA A 49 19.71 -11.91 -17.60
CA ALA A 49 19.85 -13.09 -16.76
C ALA A 49 18.85 -13.07 -15.59
N ARG A 50 18.21 -14.21 -15.32
CA ARG A 50 17.13 -14.35 -14.33
C ARG A 50 17.38 -13.68 -12.96
N PRO A 51 18.61 -13.67 -12.39
CA PRO A 51 18.86 -12.97 -11.13
C PRO A 51 18.55 -11.47 -11.17
N TRP A 52 18.68 -10.82 -12.33
CA TRP A 52 18.36 -9.39 -12.47
C TRP A 52 16.87 -9.10 -12.35
N ARG A 53 16.00 -10.09 -12.57
CA ARG A 53 14.55 -9.95 -12.40
C ARG A 53 14.16 -9.68 -10.94
N VAL A 54 15.04 -10.00 -9.97
CA VAL A 54 14.82 -9.66 -8.54
C VAL A 54 14.71 -8.15 -8.31
N VAL A 55 15.34 -7.32 -9.16
CA VAL A 55 15.23 -5.84 -9.08
C VAL A 55 13.78 -5.37 -9.24
N LEU A 56 12.93 -6.15 -9.91
CA LEU A 56 11.50 -5.85 -10.08
C LEU A 56 10.72 -5.92 -8.75
N PHE A 57 11.31 -6.48 -7.69
CA PHE A 57 10.72 -6.44 -6.35
C PHE A 57 10.38 -5.03 -5.90
N VAL A 58 11.26 -4.06 -6.16
CA VAL A 58 11.08 -2.68 -5.71
C VAL A 58 9.82 -2.03 -6.32
N PRO A 59 9.64 -1.98 -7.65
CA PRO A 59 8.43 -1.40 -8.22
C PRO A 59 7.16 -2.19 -7.86
N PHE A 60 7.21 -3.53 -7.78
CA PHE A 60 6.08 -4.33 -7.30
C PHE A 60 5.75 -4.05 -5.83
N PHE A 61 6.75 -3.81 -4.98
CA PHE A 61 6.56 -3.43 -3.59
C PHE A 61 5.81 -2.11 -3.50
N PHE A 62 6.20 -1.07 -4.24
CA PHE A 62 5.47 0.20 -4.21
C PHE A 62 4.06 0.11 -4.76
N ALA A 63 3.84 -0.71 -5.80
CA ALA A 63 2.51 -1.01 -6.33
C ALA A 63 1.60 -1.64 -5.26
N ALA A 64 2.08 -2.74 -4.65
CA ALA A 64 1.36 -3.43 -3.59
C ALA A 64 1.17 -2.51 -2.37
N PHE A 65 2.19 -1.75 -1.99
CA PHE A 65 2.16 -0.82 -0.87
C PHE A 65 1.07 0.23 -1.01
N GLY A 66 0.93 0.86 -2.17
CA GLY A 66 -0.17 1.78 -2.42
C GLY A 66 -1.55 1.11 -2.31
N ALA A 67 -1.69 -0.08 -2.90
CA ALA A 67 -2.94 -0.84 -2.86
C ALA A 67 -3.34 -1.27 -1.43
N TRP A 68 -2.40 -1.84 -0.66
CA TRP A 68 -2.62 -2.26 0.72
C TRP A 68 -2.92 -1.06 1.64
N GLN A 69 -2.22 0.06 1.48
CA GLN A 69 -2.56 1.29 2.23
C GLN A 69 -3.99 1.76 1.93
N GLY A 70 -4.39 1.74 0.64
CA GLY A 70 -5.73 2.09 0.21
C GLY A 70 -6.80 1.15 0.76
N LEU A 71 -6.56 -0.16 0.72
CA LEU A 71 -7.52 -1.16 1.21
C LEU A 71 -7.75 -1.05 2.73
N TYR A 72 -6.69 -0.82 3.50
CA TYR A 72 -6.76 -0.73 4.95
C TYR A 72 -6.91 0.70 5.49
N ARG A 73 -7.02 1.71 4.61
CA ARG A 73 -7.06 3.14 4.98
C ARG A 73 -5.97 3.50 5.99
N THR A 74 -4.78 2.94 5.80
CA THR A 74 -3.69 3.05 6.76
C THR A 74 -2.40 3.34 6.03
N CYS A 75 -1.77 4.47 6.35
CA CYS A 75 -0.43 4.83 5.92
C CYS A 75 0.56 4.56 7.07
N PRO A 76 1.51 3.62 6.91
CA PRO A 76 2.54 3.36 7.92
C PRO A 76 3.39 4.58 8.27
N GLY A 77 3.64 5.49 7.32
CA GLY A 77 4.37 6.73 7.57
C GLY A 77 3.66 7.67 8.56
N LEU A 78 2.34 7.80 8.47
CA LEU A 78 1.55 8.55 9.45
C LEU A 78 1.53 7.85 10.82
N VAL A 79 1.43 6.52 10.84
CA VAL A 79 1.53 5.74 12.09
C VAL A 79 2.85 5.95 12.80
N MET A 80 3.97 5.95 12.06
CA MET A 80 5.31 6.22 12.62
C MET A 80 5.40 7.63 13.22
N ARG A 81 4.76 8.62 12.58
CA ARG A 81 4.67 9.99 13.09
C ARG A 81 3.66 10.16 14.24
N GLY A 82 2.86 9.13 14.56
CA GLY A 82 1.79 9.23 15.55
C GLY A 82 0.66 10.17 15.12
N THR A 83 0.41 10.26 13.81
CA THR A 83 -0.57 11.17 13.20
C THR A 83 -1.63 10.42 12.39
N ARG A 84 -2.72 11.13 12.07
CA ARG A 84 -3.79 10.68 11.17
C ARG A 84 -4.27 11.84 10.30
N GLU A 85 -4.83 11.52 9.15
CA GLU A 85 -5.46 12.46 8.23
C GLU A 85 -6.88 12.85 8.71
N THR A 86 -7.24 14.12 8.60
CA THR A 86 -8.61 14.65 8.78
C THR A 86 -9.41 14.61 7.47
N GLN A 87 -10.70 14.94 7.51
CA GLN A 87 -11.55 14.97 6.30
C GLN A 87 -11.03 15.98 5.28
N GLU A 88 -10.42 17.06 5.76
CA GLU A 88 -9.83 18.15 5.00
C GLU A 88 -8.45 17.80 4.43
N GLY A 89 -7.87 16.67 4.84
CA GLY A 89 -6.54 16.23 4.44
C GLY A 89 -5.41 16.65 5.39
N ASP A 90 -5.73 17.32 6.50
CA ASP A 90 -4.72 17.77 7.47
C ASP A 90 -4.19 16.61 8.32
N GLU A 91 -2.94 16.70 8.77
CA GLU A 91 -2.35 15.74 9.69
C GLU A 91 -2.56 16.19 11.14
N VAL A 92 -3.26 15.39 11.94
CA VAL A 92 -3.47 15.63 13.38
C VAL A 92 -2.85 14.54 14.22
N ARG A 93 -2.33 14.89 15.40
CA ARG A 93 -1.70 13.95 16.33
C ARG A 93 -2.74 13.05 16.99
N VAL A 94 -2.43 11.76 17.09
CA VAL A 94 -3.26 10.79 17.80
C VAL A 94 -2.88 10.80 19.28
N ALA A 95 -3.78 11.29 20.14
CA ALA A 95 -3.54 11.35 21.59
C ALA A 95 -3.76 10.01 22.29
N ASP A 96 -4.66 9.19 21.75
CA ASP A 96 -5.09 7.93 22.36
C ASP A 96 -4.08 6.78 22.09
N PRO A 97 -3.49 6.18 23.15
CA PRO A 97 -2.58 5.05 23.03
C PRO A 97 -3.23 3.80 22.41
N GLU A 98 -4.53 3.57 22.63
CA GLU A 98 -5.22 2.40 22.07
C GLU A 98 -5.37 2.52 20.56
N GLN A 99 -5.77 3.70 20.08
CA GLN A 99 -5.81 4.01 18.65
C GLN A 99 -4.43 3.86 18.00
N THR A 100 -3.37 4.28 18.69
CA THR A 100 -1.99 4.12 18.20
C THR A 100 -1.60 2.64 18.06
N ARG A 101 -1.96 1.79 19.04
CA ARG A 101 -1.71 0.35 18.99
C ARG A 101 -2.49 -0.31 17.85
N ALA A 102 -3.75 0.05 17.67
CA ALA A 102 -4.57 -0.45 16.57
C ALA A 102 -3.99 -0.03 15.21
N ALA A 103 -3.58 1.22 15.06
CA ALA A 103 -2.93 1.75 13.87
C ALA A 103 -1.63 1.00 13.53
N ARG A 104 -0.81 0.68 14.55
CA ARG A 104 0.41 -0.13 14.37
C ARG A 104 0.10 -1.52 13.84
N ARG A 105 -0.93 -2.19 14.36
CA ARG A 105 -1.35 -3.52 13.86
C ARG A 105 -1.79 -3.46 12.40
N LEU A 106 -2.52 -2.43 12.00
CA LEU A 106 -2.91 -2.21 10.61
C LEU A 106 -1.70 -1.90 9.72
N ALA A 107 -0.78 -1.06 10.18
CA ALA A 107 0.46 -0.77 9.46
C ALA A 107 1.32 -2.02 9.25
N THR A 108 1.41 -2.90 10.25
CA THR A 108 2.07 -4.20 10.10
C THR A 108 1.39 -5.07 9.03
N LYS A 109 0.05 -5.14 9.01
CA LYS A 109 -0.68 -5.87 7.96
C LYS A 109 -0.41 -5.29 6.57
N VAL A 110 -0.39 -3.97 6.45
CA VAL A 110 -0.05 -3.29 5.18
C VAL A 110 1.37 -3.65 4.74
N MET A 111 2.36 -3.55 5.63
CA MET A 111 3.75 -3.87 5.30
C MET A 111 3.94 -5.34 4.92
N LEU A 112 3.42 -6.27 5.73
CA LEU A 112 3.54 -7.71 5.47
C LEU A 112 2.82 -8.10 4.18
N GLY A 113 1.60 -7.60 3.97
CA GLY A 113 0.84 -7.83 2.74
C GLY A 113 1.58 -7.31 1.51
N SER A 114 2.18 -6.12 1.61
CA SER A 114 2.94 -5.51 0.51
C SER A 114 4.19 -6.31 0.15
N VAL A 115 4.97 -6.71 1.16
CA VAL A 115 6.17 -7.55 0.96
C VAL A 115 5.78 -8.91 0.38
N ALA A 116 4.75 -9.56 0.93
CA ALA A 116 4.30 -10.86 0.43
C ALA A 116 3.81 -10.79 -1.02
N THR A 117 2.97 -9.81 -1.36
CA THR A 117 2.49 -9.62 -2.75
C THR A 117 3.64 -9.36 -3.71
N ALA A 118 4.58 -8.48 -3.36
CA ALA A 118 5.72 -8.16 -4.21
C ALA A 118 6.69 -9.33 -4.37
N ALA A 119 6.94 -10.09 -3.29
CA ALA A 119 7.76 -11.28 -3.32
C ALA A 119 7.16 -12.35 -4.24
N CYS A 120 5.84 -12.62 -4.12
CA CYS A 120 5.16 -13.55 -4.99
C CYS A 120 5.21 -13.12 -6.47
N ALA A 121 4.92 -11.85 -6.77
CA ALA A 121 4.97 -11.33 -8.14
C ALA A 121 6.37 -11.44 -8.74
N THR A 122 7.40 -11.08 -7.96
CA THR A 122 8.80 -11.15 -8.40
C THR A 122 9.25 -12.59 -8.59
N ALA A 123 8.91 -13.49 -7.66
CA ALA A 123 9.24 -14.91 -7.76
C ALA A 123 8.64 -15.56 -9.00
N LEU A 124 7.40 -15.19 -9.37
CA LEU A 124 6.77 -15.64 -10.60
C LEU A 124 7.60 -15.24 -11.83
N LEU A 125 8.05 -13.98 -11.92
CA LEU A 125 8.86 -13.51 -13.04
C LEU A 125 10.27 -14.13 -13.09
N VAL A 126 10.88 -14.37 -11.94
CA VAL A 126 12.17 -15.06 -11.84
C VAL A 126 12.05 -16.52 -12.32
N ALA A 127 10.91 -17.16 -12.06
CA ALA A 127 10.64 -18.55 -12.46
C ALA A 127 10.29 -18.72 -13.94
N LEU A 128 9.89 -17.63 -14.64
CA LEU A 128 9.65 -17.68 -16.08
C LEU A 128 10.95 -17.96 -16.83
N PRO A 129 10.89 -18.65 -17.99
CA PRO A 129 12.06 -18.97 -18.78
C PRO A 129 12.91 -17.74 -19.12
#